data_AF-A0A8J4XQF6-F1
#
_entry.id   AF-A0A8J4XQF6-F1
#
_cell.length_a   1.000
_cell.length_b   1.000
_cell.length_c   1.000
_cell.angle_alpha   90.00
_cell.angle_beta   90.00
_cell.angle_gamma   90.00
#
_symmetry.space_group_name_H-M   'P 1'
#
loop_
_entity.id
_entity.type
_entity.pdbx_description
1 polymer ?
#
loop_
_entity_poly.entity_id
_entity_poly.type
_entity_poly.pdbx_seq_one_letter_code
_entity_poly.pdbx_strand_id
1 'polypeptide(L)'
;MNIGRVLLSLPLRKQTVLGTLVMATVLYIVYQFTFVSELTESSKSQKHYVGEQHKHHRQQAASRRQSHTQEINQKEQPRDVRPRKADETINGKVQVVAEEREKQNSNVKGDINGEWEKKNPQHEIQNVKDTFEKQKSTVTFRCEKSGKLIAVEKLNDNYCDCPEDGSDEPRTNACANGNFVCLKRVKSFPEAIPSGWVNDGVCDCCDGSDEWKMKTNEGSLPLNLQRRIGRYLSPCPDQCPDAT
;
A
#
# COMPACT_ATOMS: atom_id res chain seq x y z
N MET A 1 -19.75 -67.57 6.66
CA MET A 1 -21.18 -67.24 6.41
C MET A 1 -21.28 -66.52 5.07
N ASN A 2 -21.92 -67.14 4.08
CA ASN A 2 -22.08 -66.56 2.74
C ASN A 2 -23.13 -65.43 2.78
N ILE A 3 -22.67 -64.18 2.80
CA ILE A 3 -23.49 -62.96 2.91
C ILE A 3 -24.53 -62.88 1.78
N GLY A 4 -24.23 -63.44 0.61
CA GLY A 4 -25.15 -63.46 -0.54
C GLY A 4 -26.45 -64.25 -0.33
N ARG A 5 -26.49 -65.24 0.58
CA ARG A 5 -27.71 -66.02 0.84
C ARG A 5 -28.65 -65.37 1.86
N VAL A 6 -28.15 -64.46 2.69
CA VAL A 6 -28.96 -63.78 3.73
C VAL A 6 -29.73 -62.58 3.15
N LEU A 7 -29.21 -61.98 2.07
CA LEU A 7 -29.87 -60.83 1.41
C LEU A 7 -31.15 -61.23 0.64
N LEU A 8 -31.33 -62.50 0.26
CA LEU A 8 -32.47 -62.97 -0.54
C LEU A 8 -33.73 -63.33 0.27
N SER A 9 -33.69 -63.32 1.61
CA SER A 9 -34.84 -63.66 2.46
C SER A 9 -35.53 -62.45 3.11
N LEU A 10 -35.14 -61.22 2.76
CA LEU A 10 -35.73 -59.98 3.28
C LEU A 10 -36.75 -59.41 2.29
N PRO A 11 -37.90 -58.88 2.78
CA PRO A 11 -38.94 -58.33 1.92
C PRO A 11 -38.37 -57.21 1.04
N LEU A 12 -38.74 -57.21 -0.25
CA LEU A 12 -38.21 -56.33 -1.32
C LEU A 12 -38.03 -54.86 -0.90
N ARG A 13 -38.93 -54.33 -0.04
CA ARG A 13 -38.91 -52.96 0.48
C ARG A 13 -37.70 -52.63 1.38
N LYS A 14 -37.08 -53.63 2.01
CA LYS A 14 -35.85 -53.44 2.83
C LYS A 14 -34.57 -53.56 2.00
N GLN A 15 -34.61 -54.31 0.90
CA GLN A 15 -33.47 -54.43 -0.02
C GLN A 15 -33.25 -53.13 -0.81
N THR A 16 -34.32 -52.44 -1.22
CA THR A 16 -34.22 -51.16 -1.92
C THR A 16 -33.63 -50.06 -1.03
N VAL A 17 -34.03 -50.00 0.25
CA VAL A 17 -33.49 -49.01 1.21
C VAL A 17 -31.98 -49.20 1.43
N LEU A 18 -31.55 -50.46 1.63
CA LEU A 18 -30.13 -50.77 1.79
C LEU A 18 -29.33 -50.44 0.52
N GLY A 19 -29.89 -50.73 -0.66
CA GLY A 19 -29.29 -50.35 -1.94
C GLY A 19 -29.16 -48.84 -2.12
N THR A 20 -30.20 -48.06 -1.76
CA THR A 20 -30.14 -46.59 -1.86
C THR A 20 -29.14 -45.98 -0.89
N LEU A 21 -29.00 -46.53 0.32
CA LEU A 21 -28.00 -46.06 1.28
C LEU A 21 -26.58 -46.34 0.80
N VAL A 22 -26.32 -47.53 0.23
CA VAL A 22 -25.00 -47.86 -0.34
C VAL A 22 -24.68 -46.99 -1.56
N MET A 23 -25.65 -46.73 -2.43
CA MET A 23 -25.43 -45.83 -3.57
C MET A 23 -25.18 -44.38 -3.14
N ALA A 24 -25.93 -43.87 -2.16
CA ALA A 24 -25.74 -42.52 -1.63
C ALA A 24 -24.37 -42.34 -0.95
N THR A 25 -23.90 -43.34 -0.21
CA THR A 25 -22.57 -43.28 0.42
C THR A 25 -21.45 -43.35 -0.61
N VAL A 26 -21.58 -44.16 -1.66
CA VAL A 26 -20.62 -44.19 -2.77
C VAL A 26 -20.56 -42.84 -3.49
N LEU A 27 -21.71 -42.23 -3.80
CA LEU A 27 -21.77 -40.90 -4.42
C LEU A 27 -21.14 -39.82 -3.53
N TYR A 28 -21.37 -39.87 -2.23
CA TYR A 28 -20.76 -38.93 -1.28
C TYR A 28 -19.24 -39.08 -1.21
N ILE A 29 -18.72 -40.32 -1.19
CA ILE A 29 -17.29 -40.58 -1.21
C ILE A 29 -16.66 -40.08 -2.53
N VAL A 30 -17.29 -40.36 -3.67
CA VAL A 30 -16.83 -39.86 -4.97
C VAL A 30 -16.80 -38.32 -4.98
N TYR A 31 -17.86 -37.66 -4.51
CA TYR A 31 -17.92 -36.20 -4.40
C TYR A 31 -16.77 -35.63 -3.54
N GLN A 32 -16.50 -36.24 -2.39
CA GLN A 32 -15.39 -35.82 -1.53
C GLN A 32 -14.03 -35.99 -2.23
N PHE A 33 -13.81 -37.09 -2.95
CA PHE A 33 -12.57 -37.32 -3.70
C PHE A 33 -12.40 -36.33 -4.87
N THR A 34 -13.47 -36.05 -5.62
CA THR A 34 -13.42 -35.07 -6.73
C THR A 34 -13.18 -33.66 -6.21
N PHE A 35 -13.87 -33.26 -5.14
CA PHE A 35 -13.74 -31.92 -4.54
C PHE A 35 -12.33 -31.70 -3.96
N VAL A 36 -11.78 -32.69 -3.25
CA VAL A 36 -10.41 -32.61 -2.71
C VAL A 36 -9.37 -32.54 -3.84
N SER A 37 -9.60 -33.23 -4.96
CA SER A 37 -8.68 -33.17 -6.11
C SER A 37 -8.61 -31.76 -6.71
N GLU A 38 -9.75 -31.08 -6.84
CA GLU A 38 -9.87 -29.72 -7.36
C GLU A 38 -9.18 -28.67 -6.45
N LEU A 39 -9.24 -28.86 -5.13
CA LEU A 39 -8.50 -28.03 -4.16
C LEU A 39 -6.98 -28.23 -4.25
N THR A 40 -6.50 -29.45 -4.51
CA THR A 40 -5.05 -29.71 -4.61
C THR A 40 -4.42 -29.12 -5.87
N GLU A 41 -5.19 -28.96 -6.95
CA GLU A 41 -4.71 -28.36 -8.20
C GLU A 41 -4.45 -26.86 -8.05
N SER A 42 -5.26 -26.17 -7.24
CA SER A 42 -5.04 -24.77 -6.85
C SER A 42 -3.71 -24.55 -6.10
N SER A 43 -3.22 -25.55 -5.36
CA SER A 43 -1.96 -25.43 -4.59
C SER A 43 -0.69 -25.62 -5.44
N LYS A 44 -0.78 -26.35 -6.57
CA LYS A 44 0.37 -26.57 -7.47
C LYS A 44 0.61 -25.37 -8.41
N SER A 45 -0.45 -24.69 -8.85
CA SER A 45 -0.33 -23.47 -9.66
C SER A 45 0.40 -22.35 -8.91
N GLN A 46 0.25 -22.30 -7.58
CA GLN A 46 0.91 -21.27 -6.74
C GLN A 46 2.41 -21.56 -6.51
N LYS A 47 2.85 -22.83 -6.49
CA LYS A 47 4.27 -23.18 -6.35
C LYS A 47 5.08 -22.96 -7.64
N HIS A 48 4.47 -23.11 -8.81
CA HIS A 48 5.15 -22.81 -10.07
C HIS A 48 5.34 -21.30 -10.30
N TYR A 49 4.45 -20.45 -9.77
CA TYR A 49 4.56 -18.99 -9.85
C TYR A 49 5.63 -18.39 -8.91
N VAL A 50 5.91 -19.02 -7.77
CA VAL A 50 6.93 -18.56 -6.80
C VAL A 50 8.36 -18.95 -7.21
N GLY A 51 8.53 -20.01 -8.02
CA GLY A 51 9.85 -20.48 -8.48
C GLY A 51 10.52 -19.61 -9.56
N GLU A 52 9.75 -18.80 -10.29
CA GLU A 52 10.24 -18.05 -11.45
C GLU A 52 10.63 -16.60 -11.11
N GLN A 53 10.05 -16.02 -10.05
CA GLN A 53 10.40 -14.66 -9.60
C GLN A 53 11.79 -14.57 -8.93
N HIS A 54 12.27 -15.63 -8.29
CA HIS A 54 13.59 -15.62 -7.65
C HIS A 54 14.77 -15.65 -8.65
N LYS A 55 14.57 -16.08 -9.90
CA LYS A 55 15.62 -16.07 -10.94
C LYS A 55 15.73 -14.72 -11.66
N HIS A 56 14.62 -14.02 -11.90
CA HIS A 56 14.64 -12.69 -12.53
C HIS A 56 15.20 -11.59 -11.62
N HIS A 57 15.01 -11.68 -10.30
CA HIS A 57 15.54 -10.68 -9.36
C HIS A 57 17.07 -10.71 -9.22
N ARG A 58 17.71 -11.86 -9.47
CA ARG A 58 19.18 -11.99 -9.37
C ARG A 58 19.91 -11.46 -10.62
N GLN A 59 19.25 -11.44 -11.78
CA GLN A 59 19.82 -10.90 -13.03
C GLN A 59 19.62 -9.37 -13.15
N GLN A 60 18.55 -8.80 -12.59
CA GLN A 60 18.32 -7.35 -12.61
C GLN A 60 19.21 -6.55 -11.63
N ALA A 61 19.72 -7.19 -10.56
CA ALA A 61 20.68 -6.56 -9.65
C ALA A 61 22.09 -6.36 -10.25
N ALA A 62 22.44 -7.11 -11.29
CA ALA A 62 23.74 -7.00 -11.96
C ALA A 62 23.76 -5.92 -13.07
N SER A 63 22.61 -5.64 -13.71
CA SER A 63 22.52 -4.67 -14.82
C SER A 63 22.32 -3.22 -14.37
N ARG A 64 21.83 -2.98 -13.14
CA ARG A 64 21.54 -1.62 -12.61
C ARG A 64 22.77 -0.85 -12.13
N ARG A 65 23.95 -1.49 -12.09
CA ARG A 65 25.23 -0.84 -11.76
C ARG A 65 25.95 -0.24 -12.98
N GLN A 66 25.52 -0.54 -14.20
CA GLN A 66 26.15 -0.01 -15.43
C GLN A 66 25.38 1.17 -16.05
N SER A 67 24.10 1.38 -15.72
CA SER A 67 23.30 2.49 -16.27
C SER A 67 23.37 3.80 -15.47
N HIS A 68 24.06 3.83 -14.32
CA HIS A 68 24.16 5.04 -13.49
C HIS A 68 25.38 5.94 -13.81
N THR A 69 26.20 5.56 -14.79
CA THR A 69 27.45 6.30 -15.13
C THR A 69 27.42 7.00 -16.50
N GLN A 70 26.27 7.06 -17.20
CA GLN A 70 26.20 7.61 -18.57
C GLN A 70 25.16 8.71 -18.85
N GLU A 71 24.41 9.20 -17.86
CA GLU A 71 23.41 10.27 -18.09
C GLU A 71 23.66 11.54 -17.25
N ILE A 72 24.95 11.91 -17.10
CA ILE A 72 25.39 13.18 -16.48
C ILE A 72 25.78 14.22 -17.54
N ASN A 73 25.26 14.14 -18.76
CA ASN A 73 25.56 15.16 -19.78
C ASN A 73 24.40 15.28 -20.78
N GLN A 74 23.89 16.51 -20.92
CA GLN A 74 22.73 16.96 -21.73
C GLN A 74 21.40 16.81 -20.95
N LYS A 75 20.59 17.83 -20.69
CA LYS A 75 20.42 19.15 -21.33
C LYS A 75 19.68 20.11 -20.37
N GLU A 76 19.78 21.39 -20.70
CA GLU A 76 19.50 22.60 -19.92
C GLU A 76 18.06 22.81 -19.41
N GLN A 77 17.95 23.58 -18.32
CA GLN A 77 16.74 24.27 -17.83
C GLN A 77 16.11 25.20 -18.89
N PRO A 78 14.83 25.60 -18.71
CA PRO A 78 14.64 26.99 -18.28
C PRO A 78 13.63 27.19 -17.14
N ARG A 79 13.76 28.40 -16.57
CA ARG A 79 13.29 28.94 -15.30
C ARG A 79 11.81 29.37 -15.24
N ASP A 80 11.41 29.57 -13.98
CA ASP A 80 10.48 30.57 -13.43
C ASP A 80 9.01 30.20 -13.22
N VAL A 81 8.71 29.70 -12.00
CA VAL A 81 7.55 30.18 -11.24
C VAL A 81 7.99 30.54 -9.81
N ARG A 82 7.95 31.84 -9.56
CA ARG A 82 8.16 32.55 -8.28
C ARG A 82 7.27 31.97 -7.17
N PRO A 83 7.74 31.84 -5.91
CA PRO A 83 6.90 31.42 -4.80
C PRO A 83 5.89 32.53 -4.45
N ARG A 84 4.58 32.24 -4.51
CA ARG A 84 3.57 33.07 -3.86
C ARG A 84 3.34 32.55 -2.44
N LYS A 85 3.22 33.50 -1.53
CA LYS A 85 2.99 33.35 -0.09
C LYS A 85 1.96 32.28 0.22
N ALA A 86 2.31 31.40 1.14
CA ALA A 86 1.34 30.54 1.82
C ALA A 86 0.41 31.44 2.64
N ASP A 87 -0.87 31.45 2.30
CA ASP A 87 -1.91 31.90 3.23
C ASP A 87 -2.13 30.78 4.25
N GLU A 88 -1.97 31.16 5.51
CA GLU A 88 -2.32 30.36 6.67
C GLU A 88 -3.83 30.15 6.73
N THR A 89 -4.29 28.91 6.58
CA THR A 89 -5.33 28.34 7.47
C THR A 89 -5.39 26.82 7.31
N ILE A 90 -4.57 26.09 8.06
CA ILE A 90 -4.80 24.67 8.33
C ILE A 90 -5.46 24.58 9.70
N ASN A 91 -6.79 24.59 9.73
CA ASN A 91 -7.57 24.04 10.84
C ASN A 91 -7.67 22.53 10.65
N GLY A 92 -6.56 21.84 10.90
CA GLY A 92 -6.47 20.40 11.05
C GLY A 92 -5.71 20.12 12.33
N LYS A 93 -6.41 19.65 13.36
CA LYS A 93 -5.86 19.47 14.71
C LYS A 93 -4.95 18.23 14.73
N VAL A 94 -3.74 18.36 14.19
CA VAL A 94 -2.66 17.37 14.37
C VAL A 94 -2.16 17.51 15.81
N GLN A 95 -2.52 16.58 16.69
CA GLN A 95 -1.90 16.48 18.02
C GLN A 95 -0.53 15.80 17.89
N VAL A 96 0.48 16.59 17.50
CA VAL A 96 1.88 16.25 17.75
C VAL A 96 2.14 16.44 19.24
N VAL A 97 2.34 15.34 19.96
CA VAL A 97 2.73 15.37 21.37
C VAL A 97 4.25 15.40 21.40
N ALA A 98 4.83 16.57 21.65
CA ALA A 98 6.23 16.71 22.01
C ALA A 98 6.37 16.52 23.53
N GLU A 99 7.24 15.61 23.96
CA GLU A 99 7.55 15.40 25.38
C GLU A 99 8.41 16.56 25.88
N GLU A 100 7.95 17.29 26.90
CA GLU A 100 8.71 18.37 27.53
C GLU A 100 9.96 17.81 28.24
N ARG A 101 11.15 18.28 27.86
CA ARG A 101 12.35 18.16 28.71
C ARG A 101 12.89 19.52 29.09
N GLU A 102 13.02 19.71 30.40
CA GLU A 102 13.57 20.87 31.07
C GLU A 102 15.02 21.16 30.67
N LYS A 103 15.26 22.45 30.38
CA LYS A 103 16.49 23.26 30.49
C LYS A 103 17.83 22.52 30.64
N GLN A 104 18.72 22.69 29.65
CA GLN A 104 20.11 23.05 29.92
C GLN A 104 20.62 24.14 28.97
N ASN A 105 21.29 25.08 29.61
CA ASN A 105 21.78 26.38 29.17
C ASN A 105 23.09 26.26 28.37
N SER A 106 23.23 27.01 27.28
CA SER A 106 24.55 27.47 26.84
C SER A 106 24.46 28.90 26.32
N ASN A 107 24.67 29.80 27.26
CA ASN A 107 25.11 31.18 27.09
C ASN A 107 26.23 31.28 26.01
N VAL A 108 25.92 31.80 24.82
CA VAL A 108 26.94 32.26 23.87
C VAL A 108 26.91 33.77 23.85
N LYS A 109 27.76 34.36 24.70
CA LYS A 109 28.10 35.77 24.68
C LYS A 109 29.10 35.97 23.54
N GLY A 110 28.68 36.65 22.47
CA GLY A 110 29.52 36.90 21.30
C GLY A 110 30.53 38.00 21.59
N ASP A 111 31.80 37.63 21.78
CA ASP A 111 32.93 38.56 21.72
C ASP A 111 33.42 38.62 20.27
N ILE A 112 33.24 39.77 19.63
CA ILE A 112 33.78 40.06 18.29
C ILE A 112 35.23 40.50 18.42
N ASN A 113 36.19 39.59 18.26
CA ASN A 113 37.57 39.86 17.84
C ASN A 113 38.31 38.52 17.62
N GLY A 114 38.57 38.14 16.36
CA GLY A 114 39.45 37.00 16.06
C GLY A 114 39.43 36.53 14.60
N GLU A 115 40.53 36.79 13.90
CA GLU A 115 41.20 35.99 12.87
C GLU A 115 40.42 34.80 12.25
N TRP A 116 40.10 34.87 10.95
CA TRP A 116 39.45 33.77 10.22
C TRP A 116 40.45 32.66 9.88
N GLU A 117 40.76 31.78 10.82
CA GLU A 117 41.35 30.47 10.49
C GLU A 117 40.34 29.66 9.68
N LYS A 118 40.72 29.30 8.45
CA LYS A 118 39.92 28.50 7.51
C LYS A 118 39.71 27.08 8.07
N LYS A 119 38.64 26.86 8.83
CA LYS A 119 38.22 25.53 9.26
C LYS A 119 37.54 24.78 8.10
N ASN A 120 37.85 23.49 8.00
CA ASN A 120 37.45 22.58 6.94
C ASN A 120 35.90 22.37 6.92
N PRO A 121 35.17 22.72 5.84
CA PRO A 121 33.70 22.68 5.79
C PRO A 121 33.06 21.30 5.92
N GLN A 122 33.83 20.22 5.78
CA GLN A 122 33.28 18.87 5.69
C GLN A 122 32.81 18.30 7.04
N HIS A 123 33.42 18.72 8.15
CA HIS A 123 33.18 18.13 9.48
C HIS A 123 31.98 18.75 10.21
N GLU A 124 31.49 19.89 9.75
CA GLU A 124 30.32 20.60 10.30
C GLU A 124 29.01 20.09 9.69
N ILE A 125 29.03 19.67 8.42
CA ILE A 125 27.88 19.11 7.70
C ILE A 125 27.46 17.73 8.28
N GLN A 126 28.42 16.93 8.75
CA GLN A 126 28.11 15.61 9.33
C GLN A 126 27.36 15.75 10.65
N ASN A 127 27.75 16.71 11.51
CA ASN A 127 27.08 16.98 12.78
C ASN A 127 25.64 17.47 12.59
N VAL A 128 25.35 18.20 11.51
CA VAL A 128 23.99 18.65 11.18
C VAL A 128 23.11 17.49 10.71
N LYS A 129 23.65 16.59 9.87
CA LYS A 129 22.92 15.36 9.44
C LYS A 129 22.62 14.44 10.61
N ASP A 130 23.61 14.22 11.48
CA ASP A 130 23.47 13.34 12.63
C ASP A 130 22.47 13.90 13.65
N THR A 131 22.37 15.23 13.77
CA THR A 131 21.36 15.89 14.62
C THR A 131 19.94 15.78 14.03
N PHE A 132 19.80 15.87 12.71
CA PHE A 132 18.51 15.75 12.02
C PHE A 132 17.95 14.32 12.07
N GLU A 133 18.79 13.30 11.86
CA GLU A 133 18.42 11.89 12.02
C GLU A 133 18.08 11.56 13.48
N LYS A 134 18.82 12.13 14.43
CA LYS A 134 18.54 11.95 15.85
C LYS A 134 17.24 12.64 16.28
N GLN A 135 16.90 13.81 15.72
CA GLN A 135 15.60 14.47 15.95
C GLN A 135 14.42 13.71 15.31
N LYS A 136 14.60 13.11 14.13
CA LYS A 136 13.55 12.33 13.45
C LYS A 136 13.05 11.18 14.33
N SER A 137 13.95 10.50 15.04
CA SER A 137 13.60 9.41 15.97
C SER A 137 12.87 9.85 17.26
N THR A 138 12.83 11.15 17.57
CA THR A 138 12.12 11.65 18.77
C THR A 138 10.69 12.09 18.51
N VAL A 139 10.30 12.22 17.24
CA VAL A 139 8.92 12.57 16.87
C VAL A 139 8.11 11.28 16.73
N THR A 140 7.01 11.20 17.47
CA THR A 140 6.09 10.06 17.42
C THR A 140 4.73 10.47 16.84
N PHE A 141 4.08 9.53 16.16
CA PHE A 141 2.71 9.62 15.70
C PHE A 141 1.83 8.74 16.59
N ARG A 142 0.62 9.20 16.90
CA ARG A 142 -0.34 8.47 17.73
C ARG A 142 -1.45 7.92 16.83
N CYS A 143 -1.60 6.60 16.78
CA CYS A 143 -2.75 5.96 16.12
C CYS A 143 -4.07 6.52 16.68
N GLU A 144 -5.03 6.79 15.80
CA GLU A 144 -6.25 7.53 16.19
C GLU A 144 -7.13 6.73 17.16
N LYS A 145 -7.42 5.47 16.86
CA LYS A 145 -8.26 4.57 17.67
C LYS A 145 -7.52 3.92 18.83
N SER A 146 -6.40 3.25 18.58
CA SER A 146 -5.68 2.49 19.62
C SER A 146 -4.85 3.38 20.53
N GLY A 147 -4.52 4.61 20.10
CA GLY A 147 -3.64 5.51 20.84
C GLY A 147 -2.18 5.03 20.94
N LYS A 148 -1.83 3.96 20.23
CA LYS A 148 -0.46 3.44 20.13
C LYS A 148 0.45 4.52 19.54
N LEU A 149 1.62 4.71 20.14
CA LEU A 149 2.66 5.59 19.62
C LEU A 149 3.58 4.81 18.69
N ILE A 150 3.80 5.35 17.49
CA ILE A 150 4.73 4.84 16.49
C ILE A 150 5.72 5.96 16.13
N ALA A 151 6.87 5.60 15.58
CA ALA A 151 7.82 6.61 15.13
C ALA A 151 7.35 7.25 13.81
N VAL A 152 7.63 8.53 13.58
CA VAL A 152 7.13 9.25 12.38
C VAL A 152 7.65 8.67 11.07
N GLU A 153 8.81 8.01 11.07
CA GLU A 153 9.32 7.27 9.91
C GLU A 153 8.43 6.12 9.46
N LYS A 154 7.52 5.65 10.32
CA LYS A 154 6.56 4.60 9.99
C LYS A 154 5.29 5.14 9.31
N LEU A 155 5.13 6.47 9.23
CA LEU A 155 3.97 7.07 8.58
C LEU A 155 4.12 7.00 7.05
N ASN A 156 3.14 6.40 6.38
CA ASN A 156 3.15 6.15 4.92
C ASN A 156 4.37 5.36 4.45
N ASP A 157 4.86 4.42 5.27
CA ASP A 157 6.00 3.58 4.93
C ASP A 157 5.59 2.30 4.18
N ASN A 158 4.30 2.20 3.83
CA ASN A 158 3.69 1.07 3.14
C ASN A 158 3.66 -0.20 4.01
N TYR A 159 3.65 -0.04 5.34
CA TYR A 159 3.43 -1.07 6.35
C TYR A 159 2.33 -0.62 7.31
N CYS A 160 1.51 -1.55 7.81
CA CYS A 160 0.38 -1.21 8.68
C CYS A 160 0.73 -1.38 10.16
N ASP A 161 1.12 -0.29 10.82
CA ASP A 161 1.44 -0.20 12.24
C ASP A 161 0.23 0.12 13.14
N CYS A 162 -0.85 0.70 12.60
CA CYS A 162 -2.12 0.94 13.31
C CYS A 162 -3.25 0.03 12.76
N PRO A 163 -3.33 -1.26 13.11
CA PRO A 163 -4.24 -2.22 12.48
C PRO A 163 -5.74 -1.95 12.74
N GLU A 164 -6.09 -1.16 13.77
CA GLU A 164 -7.48 -0.87 14.14
C GLU A 164 -8.17 0.19 13.25
N ASP A 165 -7.37 1.06 12.62
CA ASP A 165 -7.86 2.20 11.83
C ASP A 165 -7.04 2.53 10.58
N GLY A 166 -5.81 2.02 10.46
CA GLY A 166 -4.88 2.34 9.39
C GLY A 166 -4.49 3.81 9.32
N SER A 167 -4.58 4.53 10.45
CA SER A 167 -4.32 5.98 10.53
C SER A 167 -2.89 6.38 10.19
N ASP A 168 -1.97 5.42 10.20
CA ASP A 168 -0.57 5.59 9.82
C ASP A 168 -0.32 5.60 8.30
N GLU A 169 -1.26 5.10 7.49
CA GLU A 169 -1.09 4.91 6.05
C GLU A 169 -2.07 5.71 5.16
N PRO A 170 -2.27 7.03 5.38
CA PRO A 170 -3.24 7.82 4.61
C PRO A 170 -2.86 8.06 3.13
N ARG A 171 -1.64 7.73 2.71
CA ARG A 171 -1.15 7.90 1.33
C ARG A 171 -0.66 6.59 0.72
N THR A 172 -0.99 5.46 1.32
CA THR A 172 -0.67 4.13 0.76
C THR A 172 -1.87 3.20 0.86
N ASN A 173 -1.71 1.97 0.38
CA ASN A 173 -2.73 0.92 0.48
C ASN A 173 -2.34 -0.22 1.44
N ALA A 174 -1.47 0.05 2.42
CA ALA A 174 -0.92 -0.98 3.29
C ALA A 174 -1.90 -1.49 4.36
N CYS A 175 -2.84 -0.67 4.82
CA CYS A 175 -3.83 -1.04 5.83
C CYS A 175 -5.18 -1.42 5.20
N ALA A 176 -5.65 -2.66 5.40
CA ALA A 176 -6.92 -3.11 4.84
C ALA A 176 -8.16 -2.35 5.35
N ASN A 177 -8.12 -1.88 6.60
CA ASN A 177 -9.16 -1.08 7.23
C ASN A 177 -8.86 0.44 7.19
N GLY A 178 -7.81 0.83 6.46
CA GLY A 178 -7.39 2.22 6.34
C GLY A 178 -8.16 2.99 5.28
N ASN A 179 -7.98 4.31 5.32
CA ASN A 179 -8.49 5.23 4.31
C ASN A 179 -7.32 5.97 3.65
N PHE A 180 -7.33 6.05 2.33
CA PHE A 180 -6.41 6.86 1.55
C PHE A 180 -7.02 8.23 1.28
N VAL A 181 -6.24 9.29 1.48
CA VAL A 181 -6.66 10.68 1.28
C VAL A 181 -6.23 11.16 -0.10
N CYS A 182 -7.19 11.59 -0.93
CA CYS A 182 -6.91 12.15 -2.25
C CYS A 182 -6.07 13.44 -2.14
N LEU A 183 -5.16 13.69 -3.09
CA LEU A 183 -4.27 14.86 -3.00
C LEU A 183 -5.03 16.18 -3.22
N LYS A 184 -5.99 16.20 -4.16
CA LYS A 184 -6.91 17.32 -4.36
C LYS A 184 -8.26 17.04 -3.70
N ARG A 185 -8.71 18.00 -2.88
CA ARG A 185 -10.00 17.94 -2.19
C ARG A 185 -11.02 18.79 -2.93
N VAL A 186 -12.14 18.18 -3.29
CA VAL A 186 -13.21 18.83 -4.04
C VAL A 186 -14.54 18.36 -3.46
N LYS A 187 -15.51 19.26 -3.28
CA LYS A 187 -16.84 18.93 -2.72
C LYS A 187 -17.60 17.84 -3.49
N SER A 188 -17.37 17.73 -4.81
CA SER A 188 -18.04 16.75 -5.68
C SER A 188 -17.41 15.35 -5.65
N PHE A 189 -16.28 15.18 -4.95
CA PHE A 189 -15.53 13.94 -4.89
C PHE A 189 -15.24 13.54 -3.43
N PRO A 190 -15.03 12.25 -3.15
CA PRO A 190 -14.62 11.82 -1.82
C PRO A 190 -13.29 12.47 -1.44
N GLU A 191 -13.18 12.95 -0.20
CA GLU A 191 -11.91 13.41 0.36
C GLU A 191 -10.96 12.24 0.64
N ALA A 192 -11.53 11.11 1.04
CA ALA A 192 -10.82 9.89 1.33
C ALA A 192 -11.60 8.68 0.81
N ILE A 193 -10.87 7.67 0.36
CA ILE A 193 -11.37 6.41 -0.18
C ILE A 193 -10.82 5.23 0.62
N PRO A 194 -11.45 4.05 0.59
CA PRO A 194 -10.89 2.86 1.22
C PRO A 194 -9.52 2.50 0.63
N SER A 195 -8.56 2.09 1.46
CA SER A 195 -7.22 1.68 1.00
C SER A 195 -7.25 0.53 -0.01
N GLY A 196 -8.30 -0.30 -0.03
CA GLY A 196 -8.47 -1.37 -1.02
C GLY A 196 -8.74 -0.91 -2.45
N TRP A 197 -9.17 0.34 -2.65
CA TRP A 197 -9.44 0.93 -3.98
C TRP A 197 -8.20 1.54 -4.61
N VAL A 198 -7.17 1.76 -3.80
CA VAL A 198 -5.92 2.36 -4.23
C VAL A 198 -5.10 1.38 -5.07
N ASN A 199 -4.74 1.81 -6.28
CA ASN A 199 -4.08 1.01 -7.31
C ASN A 199 -4.88 -0.24 -7.69
N ASP A 200 -6.22 -0.16 -7.74
CA ASP A 200 -7.10 -1.23 -8.20
C ASP A 200 -7.40 -1.16 -9.72
N GLY A 201 -7.03 -0.04 -10.37
CA GLY A 201 -7.19 0.21 -11.80
C GLY A 201 -8.42 1.06 -12.15
N VAL A 202 -9.19 1.49 -11.16
CA VAL A 202 -10.35 2.39 -11.25
C VAL A 202 -9.95 3.74 -10.63
N CYS A 203 -10.40 4.84 -11.22
CA CYS A 203 -10.11 6.17 -10.70
C CYS A 203 -11.25 6.63 -9.80
N ASP A 204 -10.97 6.72 -8.50
CA ASP A 204 -11.90 7.17 -7.47
C ASP A 204 -11.59 8.60 -6.99
N CYS A 205 -10.32 9.00 -6.98
CA CYS A 205 -9.93 10.39 -6.74
C CYS A 205 -10.05 11.21 -8.03
N CYS A 206 -10.53 12.47 -7.94
CA CYS A 206 -10.69 13.32 -9.13
C CYS A 206 -9.37 13.63 -9.83
N ASP A 207 -8.27 13.65 -9.08
CA ASP A 207 -6.93 13.93 -9.58
C ASP A 207 -6.17 12.66 -9.99
N GLY A 208 -6.80 11.48 -9.83
CA GLY A 208 -6.18 10.18 -10.10
C GLY A 208 -5.06 9.80 -9.15
N SER A 209 -4.95 10.47 -8.00
CA SER A 209 -3.85 10.24 -7.03
C SER A 209 -3.85 8.85 -6.40
N ASP A 210 -4.94 8.12 -6.50
CA ASP A 210 -5.14 6.74 -6.07
C ASP A 210 -4.48 5.69 -6.99
N GLU A 211 -4.15 6.04 -8.24
CA GLU A 211 -3.68 5.09 -9.28
C GLU A 211 -2.24 5.34 -9.77
N TRP A 212 -1.31 5.63 -8.85
CA TRP A 212 0.08 5.98 -9.21
C TRP A 212 0.92 4.83 -9.78
N LYS A 213 0.54 3.57 -9.52
CA LYS A 213 1.26 2.39 -10.04
C LYS A 213 0.92 2.08 -11.51
N MET A 214 0.14 2.94 -12.18
CA MET A 214 -0.25 2.83 -13.60
C MET A 214 -0.54 1.39 -14.03
N LYS A 215 -1.73 0.89 -13.66
CA LYS A 215 -2.23 -0.37 -14.24
C LYS A 215 -2.88 -0.05 -15.59
N THR A 216 -2.27 -0.47 -16.68
CA THR A 216 -2.92 -0.45 -17.99
C THR A 216 -3.86 -1.64 -18.07
N ASN A 217 -5.16 -1.38 -18.03
CA ASN A 217 -6.15 -2.44 -18.26
C ASN A 217 -6.14 -2.79 -19.75
N GLU A 218 -5.65 -4.00 -20.08
CA GLU A 218 -5.84 -4.62 -21.40
C GLU A 218 -7.35 -4.67 -21.68
N GLY A 219 -7.79 -3.99 -22.74
CA GLY A 219 -9.22 -3.79 -23.03
C GLY A 219 -9.86 -2.59 -22.34
N SER A 220 -9.08 -1.59 -21.93
CA SER A 220 -9.64 -0.32 -21.43
C SER A 220 -10.64 0.29 -22.43
N LEU A 221 -11.82 0.68 -21.89
CA LEU A 221 -12.85 1.33 -22.69
C LEU A 221 -12.33 2.68 -23.20
N PRO A 222 -12.74 3.14 -24.39
CA PRO A 222 -12.30 4.44 -24.89
C PRO A 222 -12.84 5.57 -23.98
N LEU A 223 -12.07 6.64 -23.80
CA LEU A 223 -12.37 7.72 -22.83
C LEU A 223 -13.75 8.37 -23.02
N ASN A 224 -14.24 8.44 -24.25
CA ASN A 224 -15.58 8.95 -24.55
C ASN A 224 -16.69 8.08 -23.92
N LEU A 225 -16.50 6.76 -23.88
CA LEU A 225 -17.42 5.84 -23.23
C LEU A 225 -17.27 5.92 -21.70
N GLN A 226 -16.04 5.96 -21.19
CA GLN A 226 -15.76 6.16 -19.76
C GLN A 226 -16.45 7.42 -19.20
N ARG A 227 -16.37 8.54 -19.94
CA ARG A 227 -17.08 9.78 -19.60
C ARG A 227 -18.60 9.61 -19.57
N ARG A 228 -19.16 8.82 -20.48
CA ARG A 228 -20.62 8.58 -20.55
C ARG A 228 -21.11 7.71 -19.40
N ILE A 229 -20.32 6.72 -18.98
CA ILE A 229 -20.65 5.85 -17.84
C ILE A 229 -20.30 6.50 -16.49
N GLY A 230 -19.50 7.57 -16.50
CA GLY A 230 -19.06 8.26 -15.28
C GLY A 230 -18.06 7.45 -14.44
N ARG A 231 -17.31 6.54 -15.06
CA ARG A 231 -16.32 5.68 -14.41
C ARG A 231 -15.05 5.68 -15.25
N TYR A 232 -13.94 6.06 -14.62
CA TYR A 232 -12.65 6.15 -15.26
C TYR A 232 -11.74 5.01 -14.83
N LEU A 233 -10.88 4.55 -15.74
CA LEU A 233 -9.87 3.52 -15.51
C LEU A 233 -8.48 4.15 -15.61
N SER A 234 -7.52 3.57 -14.89
CA SER A 234 -6.11 3.96 -15.00
C SER A 234 -5.59 3.80 -16.45
N PRO A 235 -4.82 4.75 -17.02
CA PRO A 235 -4.35 5.99 -16.38
C PRO A 235 -5.45 7.04 -16.21
N CYS A 236 -5.53 7.61 -15.01
CA CYS A 236 -6.62 8.49 -14.62
C CYS A 236 -6.54 9.88 -15.27
N PRO A 237 -7.62 10.37 -15.92
CA PRO A 237 -7.71 11.75 -16.33
C PRO A 237 -7.99 12.66 -15.12
N ASP A 238 -7.44 13.88 -15.11
CA ASP A 238 -7.82 14.89 -14.10
C ASP A 238 -9.28 15.32 -14.36
N GLN A 239 -10.13 15.06 -13.39
CA GLN A 239 -11.56 15.39 -13.36
C GLN A 239 -11.88 16.43 -12.27
N CYS A 240 -10.86 16.97 -11.59
CA CYS A 240 -11.11 17.97 -10.57
C CYS A 240 -11.62 19.27 -11.23
N PRO A 241 -12.76 19.82 -10.76
CA PRO A 241 -13.20 21.14 -11.20
C PRO A 241 -12.16 22.19 -10.81
N ASP A 242 -12.06 23.22 -11.64
CA ASP A 242 -11.22 24.38 -11.34
C ASP A 242 -11.67 25.02 -10.03
N ALA A 243 -10.70 25.51 -9.25
CA ALA A 243 -10.98 26.27 -8.04
C ALA A 243 -11.81 27.50 -8.41
N THR A 244 -13.04 27.56 -7.90
CA THR A 244 -13.97 28.69 -8.06
C THR A 244 -13.84 29.67 -6.91
#